data_AF-A0AAV7GF40-F1
#
_entry.id   AF-A0AAV7GF40-F1
#
_cell.length_a   1.000
_cell.length_b   1.000
_cell.length_c   1.000
_cell.angle_alpha   90.00
_cell.angle_beta   90.00
_cell.angle_gamma   90.00
#
_symmetry.space_group_name_H-M   'P 1'
#
loop_
_entity.id
_entity.type
_entity.pdbx_description
1 polymer ?
#
loop_
_entity_poly.entity_id
_entity_poly.type
_entity_poly.pdbx_seq_one_letter_code
_entity_poly.pdbx_strand_id
1 'polypeptide(L)'
;MTSSVFPSSVVAGIELLLSFKDVSNAEKPNLFISKLNICSVVFDFSDPNKNSAEKDIKRQTLVDLVDYVHSSPRFIEAMIEESYKMFASNLFSVFPPNYRSNRGGGENEEEEPMFDPAWSHLQLVYELLLQFIASPSSILLDLFDSEDPRERECLKTILHRVYGKFMVTGLSFAKL
;
A
#
# COMPACT_ATOMS: atom_id res chain seq x y z
N MET A 1 -6.52 24.01 -19.90
CA MET A 1 -5.09 24.13 -19.54
C MET A 1 -4.81 23.13 -18.44
N THR A 2 -4.53 21.88 -18.81
CA THR A 2 -4.19 20.80 -17.87
C THR A 2 -2.67 20.78 -17.73
N SER A 3 -2.16 21.33 -16.64
CA SER A 3 -0.73 21.26 -16.36
C SER A 3 -0.39 19.85 -15.88
N SER A 4 0.02 18.99 -16.80
CA SER A 4 0.80 17.80 -16.45
C SER A 4 2.19 18.26 -16.04
N VAL A 5 2.31 18.77 -14.81
CA VAL A 5 3.61 18.98 -14.19
C VAL A 5 4.05 17.63 -13.67
N PHE A 6 4.73 16.87 -14.53
CA PHE A 6 5.67 15.87 -14.05
C PHE A 6 6.81 16.64 -13.38
N PRO A 7 7.07 16.47 -12.07
CA PRO A 7 8.29 17.01 -11.52
C PRO A 7 9.43 16.09 -11.95
N SER A 8 10.26 16.58 -12.87
CA SER A 8 11.70 16.28 -12.99
C SER A 8 12.09 14.80 -12.81
N SER A 9 11.86 14.00 -13.85
CA SER A 9 12.16 12.55 -13.91
C SER A 9 13.63 12.18 -13.61
N VAL A 10 14.57 13.12 -13.67
CA VAL A 10 16.00 12.86 -13.39
C VAL A 10 16.35 13.14 -11.92
N VAL A 11 15.71 14.12 -11.27
CA VAL A 11 15.98 14.47 -9.86
C VAL A 11 15.23 13.53 -8.91
N ALA A 12 13.99 13.18 -9.23
CA ALA A 12 13.23 12.16 -8.50
C ALA A 12 13.93 10.79 -8.54
N GLY A 13 14.57 10.45 -9.67
CA GLY A 13 15.36 9.22 -9.85
C GLY A 13 16.60 9.10 -8.96
N ILE A 14 17.18 10.22 -8.53
CA ILE A 14 18.40 10.25 -7.71
C ILE A 14 18.04 10.18 -6.21
N GLU A 15 16.95 10.82 -5.77
CA GLU A 15 16.43 10.65 -4.41
C GLU A 15 15.82 9.26 -4.18
N LEU A 16 15.32 8.62 -5.25
CA LEU A 16 14.68 7.30 -5.23
C LEU A 16 15.55 6.18 -4.65
N LEU A 17 16.86 6.28 -4.85
CA LEU A 17 17.85 5.26 -4.45
C LEU A 17 18.57 5.60 -3.15
N LEU A 18 18.27 6.75 -2.53
CA LEU A 18 18.82 7.04 -1.21
C LEU A 18 18.24 6.03 -0.23
N SER A 19 19.14 5.26 0.38
CA SER A 19 18.78 4.34 1.45
C SER A 19 18.45 5.15 2.69
N PHE A 20 17.49 4.66 3.49
CA PHE A 20 17.24 5.21 4.83
C PHE A 20 18.47 5.12 5.74
N LYS A 21 19.48 4.31 5.40
CA LYS A 21 20.74 4.20 6.16
C LYS A 21 21.70 5.37 5.90
N ASP A 22 21.57 6.04 4.76
CA ASP A 22 22.53 7.06 4.29
C ASP A 22 22.09 8.49 4.63
N VAL A 23 20.90 8.66 5.21
CA VAL A 23 20.32 9.96 5.54
C VAL A 23 20.20 10.17 7.06
N SER A 24 20.24 11.44 7.49
CA SER A 24 20.08 11.79 8.90
C SER A 24 18.66 11.49 9.39
N ASN A 25 18.48 11.25 10.70
CA ASN A 25 17.15 11.00 11.26
C ASN A 25 16.15 12.15 11.02
N ALA A 26 16.63 13.38 10.83
CA ALA A 26 15.79 14.53 10.52
C ALA A 26 15.23 14.51 9.08
N GLU A 27 15.94 13.86 8.14
CA GLU A 27 15.56 13.81 6.72
C GLU A 27 14.72 12.57 6.39
N LYS A 28 14.80 11.51 7.21
CA LYS A 28 14.04 10.26 7.03
C LYS A 28 12.53 10.46 6.85
N PRO A 29 11.83 11.33 7.60
CA PRO A 29 10.40 11.56 7.40
C PRO A 29 10.06 12.09 6.00
N ASN A 30 10.85 13.05 5.51
CA ASN A 30 10.66 13.62 4.17
C ASN A 30 10.97 12.60 3.07
N LEU A 31 12.06 11.85 3.22
CA LEU A 31 12.41 10.78 2.28
C LEU A 31 11.33 9.69 2.23
N PHE A 32 10.77 9.33 3.37
CA PHE A 32 9.67 8.36 3.47
C PHE A 32 8.44 8.84 2.70
N ILE A 33 8.03 10.09 2.91
CA ILE A 33 6.90 10.71 2.19
C ILE A 33 7.16 10.76 0.69
N SER A 34 8.38 11.14 0.25
CA SER A 34 8.75 11.14 -1.16
C SER A 34 8.65 9.74 -1.78
N LYS A 35 9.16 8.71 -1.09
CA LYS A 35 9.07 7.30 -1.53
C LYS A 35 7.60 6.82 -1.61
N LEU A 36 6.75 7.18 -0.63
CA LEU A 36 5.31 6.87 -0.65
C LEU A 36 4.60 7.47 -1.85
N ASN A 37 4.85 8.75 -2.17
CA ASN A 37 4.23 9.44 -3.30
C ASN A 37 4.50 8.73 -4.63
N ILE A 38 5.69 8.16 -4.79
CA ILE A 38 6.05 7.41 -6.00
C ILE A 38 5.33 6.06 -6.02
N CYS A 39 5.26 5.38 -4.88
CA CYS A 39 4.51 4.14 -4.73
C CYS A 39 3.00 4.32 -4.95
N SER A 40 2.46 5.53 -4.83
CA SER A 40 1.05 5.85 -5.16
C SER A 40 0.73 5.76 -6.67
N VAL A 41 1.74 5.75 -7.55
CA VAL A 41 1.52 5.62 -9.00
C VAL A 41 1.11 4.18 -9.34
N VAL A 42 -0.10 4.01 -9.87
CA VAL A 42 -0.61 2.69 -10.31
C VAL A 42 -0.16 2.42 -11.74
N PHE A 43 0.50 1.28 -11.96
CA PHE A 43 0.92 0.83 -13.29
C PHE A 43 -0.09 -0.15 -13.89
N ASP A 44 -0.17 -0.14 -15.22
CA ASP A 44 -0.87 -1.17 -15.98
C ASP A 44 0.04 -2.39 -16.17
N PHE A 45 -0.41 -3.54 -15.69
CA PHE A 45 0.30 -4.82 -15.78
C PHE A 45 -0.20 -5.70 -16.92
N SER A 46 -1.14 -5.21 -17.74
CA SER A 46 -1.60 -5.92 -18.94
C SER A 46 -0.49 -6.10 -19.98
N ASP A 47 0.47 -5.18 -20.03
CA ASP A 47 1.70 -5.30 -20.82
C ASP A 47 2.92 -5.34 -19.88
N PRO A 48 3.66 -6.47 -19.81
CA PRO A 48 4.82 -6.61 -18.93
C PRO A 48 6.02 -5.76 -19.37
N ASN A 49 6.15 -5.42 -20.65
CA ASN A 49 7.28 -4.67 -21.18
C ASN A 49 7.13 -3.16 -21.01
N LYS A 50 5.89 -2.69 -20.86
CA LYS A 50 5.59 -1.27 -20.65
C LYS A 50 6.04 -0.83 -19.26
N ASN A 51 6.86 0.22 -19.19
CA ASN A 51 7.38 0.83 -17.96
C ASN A 51 8.09 -0.17 -17.04
N SER A 52 8.81 -1.14 -17.61
CA SER A 52 9.47 -2.21 -16.84
C SER A 52 10.50 -1.66 -15.83
N ALA A 53 11.26 -0.64 -16.22
CA ALA A 53 12.23 0.02 -15.34
C ALA A 53 11.54 0.73 -14.16
N GLU A 54 10.46 1.46 -14.40
CA GLU A 54 9.71 2.17 -13.36
C GLU A 54 8.97 1.20 -12.42
N LYS A 55 8.48 0.08 -12.95
CA LYS A 55 7.94 -1.02 -12.16
C LYS A 55 9.00 -1.59 -11.22
N ASP A 56 10.20 -1.87 -11.72
CA ASP A 56 11.31 -2.35 -10.89
C ASP A 56 11.72 -1.36 -9.80
N ILE A 57 11.78 -0.06 -10.14
CA ILE A 57 12.06 1.02 -9.18
C ILE A 57 10.98 1.06 -8.08
N LYS A 58 9.70 1.00 -8.45
CA LYS A 58 8.59 0.97 -7.48
C LYS A 58 8.70 -0.26 -6.58
N ARG A 59 9.01 -1.44 -7.12
CA ARG A 59 9.23 -2.64 -6.31
C ARG A 59 10.32 -2.44 -5.27
N GLN A 60 11.49 -1.94 -5.68
CA GLN A 60 12.60 -1.73 -4.75
C GLN A 60 12.25 -0.68 -3.68
N THR A 61 11.53 0.37 -4.07
CA THR A 61 11.09 1.42 -3.16
C THR A 61 10.10 0.88 -2.12
N LEU A 62 9.19 -0.01 -2.53
CA LEU A 62 8.27 -0.69 -1.60
C LEU A 62 9.01 -1.55 -0.60
N VAL A 63 10.03 -2.31 -1.04
CA VAL A 63 10.89 -3.10 -0.13
C VAL A 63 11.58 -2.20 0.90
N ASP A 64 12.19 -1.10 0.45
CA ASP A 64 12.83 -0.13 1.36
C ASP A 64 11.86 0.44 2.38
N LEU A 65 10.60 0.71 1.98
CA LEU A 65 9.56 1.22 2.87
C LEU A 65 9.16 0.17 3.91
N VAL A 66 9.02 -1.09 3.53
CA VAL A 66 8.73 -2.22 4.45
C VAL A 66 9.83 -2.32 5.51
N ASP A 67 11.09 -2.32 5.09
CA ASP A 67 12.24 -2.37 6.01
C ASP A 67 12.28 -1.15 6.95
N TYR A 68 11.96 0.04 6.43
CA TYR A 68 11.90 1.25 7.24
C TYR A 68 10.78 1.18 8.28
N VAL A 69 9.60 0.72 7.91
CA VAL A 69 8.49 0.58 8.87
C VAL A 69 8.79 -0.49 9.92
N HIS A 70 9.53 -1.55 9.57
CA HIS A 70 10.02 -2.53 10.54
C HIS A 70 10.89 -1.92 11.64
N SER A 71 11.77 -1.01 11.22
CA SER A 71 12.84 -0.48 12.07
C SER A 71 12.46 0.83 12.77
N SER A 72 11.40 1.50 12.33
CA SER A 72 10.97 2.79 12.88
C SER A 72 9.79 2.64 13.84
N PRO A 73 9.96 2.93 15.14
CA PRO A 73 8.88 2.85 16.11
C PRO A 73 7.98 4.09 16.14
N ARG A 74 8.33 5.16 15.41
CA ARG A 74 7.61 6.45 15.46
C ARG A 74 7.37 7.05 14.09
N PHE A 75 6.11 7.42 13.84
CA PHE A 75 5.66 8.12 12.64
C PHE A 75 5.02 9.46 13.03
N ILE A 76 5.29 10.51 12.25
CA ILE A 76 4.59 11.78 12.37
C ILE A 76 3.27 11.74 11.57
N GLU A 77 2.32 12.59 11.93
CA GLU A 77 0.99 12.65 11.30
C GLU A 77 1.04 12.73 9.76
N ALA A 78 1.93 13.55 9.21
CA ALA A 78 2.12 13.66 7.76
C ALA A 78 2.55 12.33 7.10
N MET A 79 3.39 11.53 7.74
CA MET A 79 3.79 10.21 7.21
C MET A 79 2.61 9.24 7.24
N ILE A 80 1.77 9.34 8.25
CA ILE A 80 0.58 8.50 8.42
C ILE A 80 -0.45 8.83 7.34
N GLU A 81 -0.72 10.11 7.11
CA GLU A 81 -1.65 10.59 6.08
C GLU A 81 -1.22 10.10 4.68
N GLU A 82 0.05 10.28 4.32
CA GLU A 82 0.56 9.86 3.01
C GLU A 82 0.59 8.33 2.85
N SER A 83 0.80 7.60 3.94
CA SER A 83 0.71 6.13 3.92
C SER A 83 -0.70 5.68 3.54
N TYR A 84 -1.73 6.25 4.18
CA TYR A 84 -3.13 5.94 3.85
C TYR A 84 -3.50 6.29 2.41
N LYS A 85 -3.04 7.44 1.89
CA LYS A 85 -3.24 7.82 0.49
C LYS A 85 -2.61 6.80 -0.46
N MET A 86 -1.37 6.39 -0.19
CA MET A 86 -0.65 5.40 -0.97
C MET A 86 -1.37 4.04 -0.95
N PHE A 87 -1.78 3.55 0.21
CA PHE A 87 -2.55 2.31 0.33
C PHE A 87 -3.88 2.39 -0.44
N ALA A 88 -4.60 3.50 -0.30
CA ALA A 88 -5.89 3.67 -0.96
C ALA A 88 -5.76 3.66 -2.49
N SER A 89 -4.75 4.36 -3.02
CA SER A 89 -4.50 4.41 -4.47
C SER A 89 -4.16 3.05 -5.07
N ASN A 90 -3.47 2.17 -4.33
CA ASN A 90 -3.06 0.85 -4.83
C ASN A 90 -4.11 -0.23 -4.58
N LEU A 91 -4.77 -0.24 -3.42
CA LEU A 91 -5.67 -1.32 -3.00
C LEU A 91 -7.13 -1.10 -3.41
N PHE A 92 -7.55 0.15 -3.58
CA PHE A 92 -8.91 0.49 -4.01
C PHE A 92 -8.98 0.96 -5.47
N SER A 93 -7.88 0.78 -6.22
CA SER A 93 -7.89 1.06 -7.66
C SER A 93 -8.89 0.13 -8.35
N VAL A 94 -9.77 0.72 -9.15
CA VAL A 94 -10.81 -0.02 -9.87
C VAL A 94 -10.12 -0.98 -10.83
N PHE A 95 -10.40 -2.29 -10.70
CA PHE A 95 -9.94 -3.32 -11.63
C PHE A 95 -10.11 -2.84 -13.08
N PRO A 96 -9.10 -2.96 -13.97
CA PRO A 96 -9.23 -2.54 -15.35
C PRO A 96 -10.47 -3.19 -15.98
N PRO A 97 -11.34 -2.42 -16.66
CA PRO A 97 -12.61 -2.92 -17.18
C PRO A 97 -12.46 -4.12 -18.13
N ASN A 98 -11.29 -4.26 -18.77
CA ASN A 98 -10.97 -5.33 -19.71
C ASN A 98 -10.90 -6.74 -19.11
N TYR A 99 -10.82 -6.88 -17.78
CA TYR A 99 -10.82 -8.20 -17.14
C TYR A 99 -12.22 -8.86 -17.06
N ARG A 100 -13.30 -8.09 -17.24
CA ARG A 100 -14.68 -8.63 -17.22
C ARG A 100 -15.21 -9.00 -18.60
N SER A 101 -14.54 -8.57 -19.67
CA SER A 101 -15.01 -8.73 -21.05
C SER A 101 -14.88 -10.15 -21.60
N ASN A 102 -14.08 -11.03 -20.97
CA ASN A 102 -13.92 -12.41 -21.42
C ASN A 102 -14.98 -13.39 -20.89
N ARG A 103 -16.01 -12.90 -20.15
CA ARG A 103 -17.18 -13.69 -19.76
C ARG A 103 -18.19 -13.80 -20.92
N GLY A 104 -17.71 -14.28 -22.07
CA GLY A 104 -18.46 -14.38 -23.31
C GLY A 104 -18.35 -15.75 -23.95
N GLY A 105 -18.83 -16.79 -23.26
CA GLY A 105 -19.20 -18.07 -23.86
C GLY A 105 -18.35 -19.27 -23.44
N GLY A 106 -19.02 -20.32 -22.98
CA GLY A 106 -18.43 -21.66 -22.78
C GLY A 106 -18.65 -22.20 -21.38
N GLU A 107 -19.81 -22.81 -21.14
CA GLU A 107 -20.03 -23.67 -19.98
C GLU A 107 -19.11 -24.91 -20.13
N ASN A 108 -18.21 -25.16 -19.17
CA ASN A 108 -17.24 -26.27 -19.05
C ASN A 108 -15.77 -26.00 -19.42
N GLU A 109 -15.14 -25.00 -18.80
CA GLU A 109 -13.69 -25.03 -18.59
C GLU A 109 -13.44 -24.88 -17.09
N GLU A 110 -12.65 -25.78 -16.52
CA GLU A 110 -12.21 -25.72 -15.13
C GLU A 110 -11.67 -24.31 -14.88
N GLU A 111 -12.29 -23.56 -13.96
CA GLU A 111 -11.99 -22.15 -13.73
C GLU A 111 -10.54 -22.03 -13.22
N GLU A 112 -9.60 -21.87 -14.16
CA GLU A 112 -8.19 -21.77 -13.85
C GLU A 112 -8.00 -20.51 -12.99
N PRO A 113 -7.39 -20.64 -11.79
CA PRO A 113 -7.28 -19.51 -10.88
C PRO A 113 -6.49 -18.39 -11.55
N MET A 114 -7.20 -17.31 -11.87
CA MET A 114 -6.62 -16.15 -12.55
C MET A 114 -5.83 -15.31 -11.54
N PHE A 115 -4.53 -15.20 -11.75
CA PHE A 115 -3.63 -14.42 -10.90
C PHE A 115 -3.59 -12.96 -11.33
N ASP A 116 -3.55 -12.03 -10.37
CA ASP A 116 -3.37 -10.61 -10.65
C ASP A 116 -1.94 -10.36 -11.17
N PRO A 117 -1.76 -9.83 -12.39
CA PRO A 117 -0.43 -9.58 -12.94
C PRO A 117 0.35 -8.49 -12.18
N ALA A 118 -0.31 -7.68 -11.34
CA ALA A 118 0.29 -6.71 -10.43
C ALA A 118 0.70 -7.30 -9.07
N TRP A 119 0.50 -8.61 -8.84
CA TRP A 119 0.64 -9.25 -7.53
C TRP A 119 2.00 -9.00 -6.86
N SER A 120 3.09 -8.97 -7.63
CA SER A 120 4.44 -8.71 -7.11
C SER A 120 4.59 -7.36 -6.42
N HIS A 121 3.82 -6.35 -6.82
CA HIS A 121 3.75 -5.06 -6.11
C HIS A 121 2.67 -5.05 -5.04
N LEU A 122 1.49 -5.62 -5.34
CA LEU A 122 0.38 -5.65 -4.39
C LEU A 122 0.76 -6.40 -3.10
N GLN A 123 1.51 -7.50 -3.21
CA GLN A 123 2.02 -8.23 -2.05
C GLN A 123 2.82 -7.33 -1.11
N LEU A 124 3.73 -6.50 -1.65
CA LEU A 124 4.53 -5.56 -0.85
C LEU A 124 3.68 -4.43 -0.27
N VAL A 125 2.65 -3.96 -0.98
CA VAL A 125 1.70 -2.97 -0.46
C VAL A 125 0.90 -3.54 0.72
N TYR A 126 0.46 -4.80 0.63
CA TYR A 126 -0.22 -5.49 1.72
C TYR A 126 0.71 -5.73 2.92
N GLU A 127 1.95 -6.15 2.68
CA GLU A 127 2.95 -6.34 3.72
C GLU A 127 3.25 -5.02 4.45
N LEU A 128 3.47 -3.94 3.69
CA LEU A 128 3.67 -2.60 4.24
C LEU A 128 2.46 -2.14 5.06
N LEU A 129 1.23 -2.36 4.58
CA LEU A 129 0.02 -2.01 5.32
C LEU A 129 -0.09 -2.79 6.63
N LEU A 130 0.12 -4.10 6.61
CA LEU A 130 0.05 -4.96 7.78
C LEU A 130 1.03 -4.49 8.85
N GLN A 131 2.26 -4.23 8.43
CA GLN A 131 3.32 -3.79 9.30
C GLN A 131 3.09 -2.37 9.83
N PHE A 132 2.55 -1.49 9.00
CA PHE A 132 2.22 -0.13 9.39
C PHE A 132 1.13 -0.10 10.45
N ILE A 133 0.07 -0.90 10.30
CA ILE A 133 -1.01 -1.03 11.30
C ILE A 133 -0.47 -1.64 12.60
N ALA A 134 0.45 -2.61 12.51
CA ALA A 134 1.09 -3.22 13.67
C ALA A 134 2.08 -2.28 14.40
N SER A 135 2.50 -1.19 13.75
CA SER A 135 3.40 -0.22 14.38
C SER A 135 2.66 0.57 15.47
N PRO A 136 3.32 0.87 16.60
CA PRO A 136 2.69 1.58 17.72
C PRO A 136 2.31 3.02 17.39
N SER A 137 2.73 3.57 16.24
CA SER A 137 2.28 4.91 15.80
C SER A 137 1.07 4.86 14.88
N SER A 138 0.52 3.68 14.61
CA SER A 138 -0.74 3.62 13.93
C SER A 138 -1.77 4.24 14.88
N ILE A 139 -2.40 5.32 14.43
CA ILE A 139 -3.44 6.05 15.19
C ILE A 139 -4.51 5.07 15.68
N LEU A 140 -4.71 3.95 14.97
CA LEU A 140 -5.61 2.87 15.37
C LEU A 140 -5.19 2.19 16.68
N LEU A 141 -3.91 1.86 16.88
CA LEU A 141 -3.43 1.23 18.11
C LEU A 141 -3.41 2.22 19.29
N ASP A 142 -2.98 3.47 19.06
CA ASP A 142 -3.03 4.51 20.09
C ASP A 142 -4.47 4.76 20.56
N LEU A 143 -5.44 4.71 19.65
CA LEU A 143 -6.86 4.82 20.00
C LEU A 143 -7.38 3.58 20.77
N PHE A 144 -6.78 2.40 20.62
CA PHE A 144 -7.11 1.23 21.46
C PHE A 144 -6.64 1.42 22.91
N ASP A 145 -5.55 2.17 23.12
CA ASP A 145 -5.02 2.53 24.44
C ASP A 145 -5.67 3.81 25.02
N SER A 146 -6.67 4.41 24.35
CA SER A 146 -7.42 5.56 24.87
C SER A 146 -7.99 5.27 26.26
N GLU A 147 -7.84 6.20 27.21
CA GLU A 147 -8.39 6.08 28.57
C GLU A 147 -9.93 6.08 28.56
N ASP A 148 -10.57 6.66 27.52
CA ASP A 148 -12.02 6.75 27.40
C ASP A 148 -12.65 5.42 26.96
N PRO A 149 -13.49 4.77 27.80
CA PRO A 149 -14.13 3.51 27.45
C PRO A 149 -15.07 3.58 26.24
N ARG A 150 -15.60 4.76 25.90
CA ARG A 150 -16.52 4.95 24.76
C ARG A 150 -15.79 4.87 23.43
N GLU A 151 -14.60 5.45 23.36
CA GLU A 151 -13.73 5.40 22.18
C GLU A 151 -13.34 3.95 21.89
N ARG A 152 -12.88 3.22 22.92
CA ARG A 152 -12.53 1.80 22.83
C ARG A 152 -13.70 0.94 22.33
N GLU A 153 -14.92 1.16 22.82
CA GLU A 153 -16.09 0.39 22.37
C GLU A 153 -16.52 0.74 20.92
N CYS A 154 -16.35 1.99 20.51
CA CYS A 154 -16.58 2.42 19.13
C CYS A 154 -15.58 1.75 18.16
N LEU A 155 -14.28 1.76 18.51
CA LEU A 155 -13.23 1.08 17.75
C LEU A 155 -13.49 -0.41 17.65
N LYS A 156 -13.84 -1.07 18.76
CA LYS A 156 -14.20 -2.49 18.77
C LYS A 156 -15.36 -2.79 17.82
N THR A 157 -16.37 -1.92 17.77
CA THR A 157 -17.52 -2.04 16.86
C THR A 157 -17.11 -1.84 15.40
N ILE A 158 -16.29 -0.84 15.10
CA ILE A 158 -15.77 -0.58 13.75
C ILE A 158 -14.94 -1.78 13.29
N LEU A 159 -14.01 -2.24 14.13
CA LEU A 159 -13.17 -3.40 13.86
C LEU A 159 -14.02 -4.64 13.61
N HIS A 160 -14.98 -4.95 14.49
CA HIS A 160 -15.91 -6.06 14.31
C HIS A 160 -16.71 -5.96 13.01
N ARG A 161 -17.15 -4.77 12.59
CA ARG A 161 -17.87 -4.59 11.32
C ARG A 161 -16.98 -4.78 10.10
N VAL A 162 -15.74 -4.32 10.18
CA VAL A 162 -14.72 -4.51 9.14
C VAL A 162 -14.38 -6.00 9.05
N TYR A 163 -14.02 -6.65 10.16
CA TYR A 163 -13.76 -8.09 10.24
C TYR A 163 -14.99 -8.92 9.83
N GLY A 164 -16.20 -8.55 10.25
CA GLY A 164 -17.43 -9.25 9.88
C GLY A 164 -17.71 -9.18 8.37
N LYS A 165 -17.38 -8.07 7.71
CA LYS A 165 -17.42 -7.96 6.25
C LYS A 165 -16.38 -8.88 5.56
N PHE A 166 -15.17 -8.99 6.13
CA PHE A 166 -14.12 -9.87 5.60
C PHE A 166 -14.37 -11.36 5.87
N MET A 167 -14.99 -11.71 7.00
CA MET A 167 -15.37 -13.09 7.33
C MET A 167 -16.50 -13.62 6.43
N VAL A 168 -17.42 -12.75 5.98
CA VAL A 168 -18.44 -13.10 4.97
C VAL A 168 -17.81 -13.33 3.59
N THR A 169 -16.58 -12.84 3.35
CA THR A 169 -15.80 -13.05 2.10
C THR A 169 -14.68 -14.10 2.22
N GLY A 170 -14.54 -14.79 3.36
CA GLY A 170 -13.81 -16.06 3.45
C GLY A 170 -12.29 -16.01 3.66
N LEU A 171 -11.68 -14.90 4.08
CA LEU A 171 -10.28 -14.92 4.56
C LEU A 171 -10.22 -15.10 6.09
N SER A 172 -9.82 -16.30 6.52
CA SER A 172 -9.56 -16.59 7.93
C SER A 172 -8.11 -16.23 8.29
N PHE A 173 -7.92 -15.17 9.08
CA PHE A 173 -6.63 -14.80 9.69
C PHE A 173 -6.34 -15.63 10.95
N ALA A 174 -6.59 -16.94 10.92
CA ALA A 174 -6.27 -17.84 12.03
C ALA A 174 -4.76 -18.14 12.07
N LYS A 175 -3.96 -17.13 12.43
CA LYS A 175 -2.62 -17.19 13.06
C LYS A 175 -1.98 -15.79 13.05
N LEU A 176 -2.47 -14.92 13.92
CA LEU A 176 -1.66 -13.93 14.61
C LEU A 176 -1.98 -14.04 16.10
#